data_AF-A0A7S3HVC0-F1
#
_entry.id   AF-A0A7S3HVC0-F1
#
_cell.length_a   1.000
_cell.length_b   1.000
_cell.length_c   1.000
_cell.angle_alpha   90.00
_cell.angle_beta   90.00
_cell.angle_gamma   90.00
#
_symmetry.space_group_name_H-M   'P 1'
#
loop_
_entity.id
_entity.type
_entity.pdbx_description
1 polymer ?
#
loop_
_entity_poly.entity_id
_entity_poly.type
_entity_poly.pdbx_seq_one_letter_code
_entity_poly.pdbx_strand_id
1 'polypeptide(L)'
;LLMIFFLPRIKDIIIDTFLSAKRTLTHGIKPNTFELFGFDFLIDEDFRVWLLEVNTNPYLGTPNDYLRKLVPEMLSDMLKIVVDPVMPPKVLPDTHRRNNFELVYFDARNTRDEVSINQRRQ
;
A
#
# COMPACT_ATOMS: atom_id res chain seq x y z
N LEU A 1 8.88 16.59 -7.42
CA LEU A 1 9.33 15.99 -8.69
C LEU A 1 8.94 14.51 -8.76
N LEU A 2 9.46 13.67 -7.85
CA LEU A 2 9.14 12.23 -7.78
C LEU A 2 7.62 11.95 -7.71
N MET A 3 6.91 12.69 -6.84
CA MET A 3 5.47 12.49 -6.60
C MET A 3 4.57 12.82 -7.80
N ILE A 4 4.98 13.72 -8.68
CA ILE A 4 4.15 14.19 -9.80
C ILE A 4 4.40 13.31 -11.02
N PHE A 5 5.66 12.90 -11.23
CA PHE A 5 6.06 12.24 -12.46
C PHE A 5 5.95 10.70 -12.38
N PHE A 6 6.42 10.09 -11.30
CA PHE A 6 6.52 8.62 -11.23
C PHE A 6 5.37 7.96 -10.46
N LEU A 7 4.84 8.60 -9.41
CA LEU A 7 3.80 7.97 -8.57
C LEU A 7 2.56 7.51 -9.33
N PRO A 8 2.00 8.26 -10.32
CA PRO A 8 0.87 7.76 -11.09
C PRO A 8 1.19 6.42 -11.76
N ARG A 9 2.36 6.32 -12.41
CA ARG A 9 2.79 5.10 -13.08
C ARG A 9 3.10 3.96 -12.10
N ILE A 10 3.71 4.26 -10.96
CA ILE A 10 3.97 3.28 -9.88
C ILE A 10 2.64 2.69 -9.40
N LYS A 11 1.63 3.53 -9.15
CA LYS A 11 0.29 3.09 -8.71
C LYS A 11 -0.36 2.18 -9.75
N ASP A 12 -0.33 2.56 -11.03
CA ASP A 12 -0.87 1.71 -12.10
C ASP A 12 -0.20 0.33 -12.13
N ILE A 13 1.13 0.28 -12.00
CA ILE A 13 1.87 -0.98 -11.98
C ILE A 13 1.52 -1.81 -10.75
N ILE A 14 1.40 -1.22 -9.56
CA ILE A 14 0.98 -1.92 -8.33
C ILE A 14 -0.41 -2.56 -8.54
N ILE A 15 -1.35 -1.81 -9.12
CA ILE A 15 -2.71 -2.28 -9.39
C ILE A 15 -2.69 -3.43 -10.40
N ASP A 16 -1.99 -3.27 -11.53
CA ASP A 16 -1.91 -4.31 -12.57
C ASP A 16 -1.24 -5.59 -12.05
N THR A 17 -0.17 -5.46 -11.26
CA THR A 17 0.50 -6.59 -10.61
C THR A 17 -0.45 -7.30 -9.65
N PHE A 18 -1.15 -6.57 -8.78
CA PHE A 18 -2.14 -7.17 -7.87
C PHE A 18 -3.27 -7.86 -8.64
N LEU A 19 -3.82 -7.22 -9.67
CA LEU A 19 -4.92 -7.76 -10.48
C LEU A 19 -4.51 -9.03 -11.23
N SER A 20 -3.30 -9.07 -11.78
CA SER A 20 -2.78 -10.25 -12.49
C SER A 20 -2.63 -11.47 -11.58
N ALA A 21 -2.28 -11.26 -10.31
CA ALA A 21 -2.11 -12.30 -9.30
C ALA A 21 -3.36 -12.51 -8.42
N LYS A 22 -4.41 -11.67 -8.57
CA LYS A 22 -5.56 -11.59 -7.64
C LYS A 22 -6.16 -12.96 -7.34
N ARG A 23 -6.42 -13.78 -8.36
CA ARG A 23 -7.03 -15.10 -8.17
C ARG A 23 -6.17 -16.00 -7.28
N THR A 24 -4.86 -15.98 -7.48
CA THR A 24 -3.92 -16.80 -6.71
C THR A 24 -3.77 -16.26 -5.29
N LEU A 25 -3.60 -14.95 -5.14
CA LEU A 25 -3.42 -14.31 -3.84
C LEU A 25 -4.68 -14.46 -2.97
N THR A 26 -5.87 -14.28 -3.55
CA THR A 26 -7.13 -14.33 -2.79
C THR A 26 -7.63 -15.75 -2.52
N HIS A 27 -7.03 -16.77 -3.13
CA HIS A 27 -7.45 -18.15 -2.94
C HIS A 27 -7.09 -18.63 -1.54
N GLY A 28 -8.10 -18.96 -0.73
CA GLY A 28 -7.91 -19.52 0.61
C GLY A 28 -7.48 -18.50 1.68
N ILE A 29 -7.53 -17.20 1.41
CA ILE A 29 -7.31 -16.16 2.43
C ILE A 29 -8.39 -16.29 3.51
N LYS A 30 -7.96 -16.30 4.78
CA LYS A 30 -8.85 -16.30 5.94
C LYS A 30 -9.35 -14.87 6.24
N PRO A 31 -10.57 -14.70 6.78
CA PRO A 31 -11.01 -13.41 7.31
C PRO A 31 -9.99 -12.81 8.29
N ASN A 32 -9.92 -11.48 8.36
CA ASN A 32 -9.01 -10.74 9.25
C ASN A 32 -7.51 -11.03 9.02
N THR A 33 -7.14 -11.32 7.76
CA THR A 33 -5.73 -11.45 7.35
C THR A 33 -5.35 -10.26 6.47
N PHE A 34 -4.15 -9.73 6.66
CA PHE A 34 -3.54 -8.73 5.79
C PHE A 34 -2.08 -9.11 5.52
N GLU A 35 -1.52 -8.57 4.44
CA GLU A 35 -0.12 -8.79 4.08
C GLU A 35 0.50 -7.47 3.60
N LEU A 36 1.75 -7.24 4.00
CA LEU A 36 2.54 -6.07 3.60
C LEU A 36 3.52 -6.51 2.51
N PHE A 37 3.36 -5.97 1.31
CA PHE A 37 4.26 -6.23 0.20
C PHE A 37 5.24 -5.07 0.00
N GLY A 38 6.51 -5.40 -0.27
CA GLY A 38 7.51 -4.45 -0.78
C GLY A 38 7.55 -4.50 -2.30
N PHE A 39 7.48 -3.35 -2.95
CA PHE A 39 7.63 -3.24 -4.41
C PHE A 39 8.93 -2.49 -4.72
N ASP A 40 9.81 -3.13 -5.48
CA ASP A 40 11.09 -2.55 -5.88
C ASP A 40 11.01 -2.10 -7.34
N PHE A 41 11.31 -0.82 -7.57
CA PHE A 41 11.22 -0.19 -8.87
C PHE A 41 12.57 0.35 -9.33
N LEU A 42 12.82 0.25 -10.63
CA LEU A 42 13.91 0.93 -11.32
C LEU A 42 13.36 2.07 -12.17
N ILE A 43 14.04 3.22 -12.16
CA ILE A 43 13.79 4.33 -13.07
C ILE A 43 14.99 4.42 -14.01
N ASP A 44 14.75 4.35 -15.31
CA ASP A 44 15.80 4.43 -16.34
C ASP A 44 16.08 5.88 -16.81
N GLU A 45 17.05 6.04 -17.71
CA GLU A 45 17.45 7.34 -18.28
C GLU A 45 16.35 8.04 -19.11
N ASP A 46 15.39 7.27 -19.61
CA ASP A 46 14.21 7.75 -20.34
C ASP A 46 13.03 8.07 -19.38
N PHE A 47 13.27 8.04 -18.07
CA PHE A 47 12.29 8.25 -17.00
C PHE A 47 11.12 7.25 -17.02
N ARG A 48 11.35 6.03 -17.50
CA ARG A 48 10.38 4.94 -17.44
C ARG A 48 10.52 4.20 -16.11
N VAL A 49 9.37 3.74 -15.59
CA VAL A 49 9.29 2.98 -14.34
C VAL A 49 9.17 1.50 -14.66
N TRP A 50 10.08 0.70 -14.13
CA TRP A 50 10.12 -0.75 -14.27
C TRP A 50 9.94 -1.42 -12.90
N LEU A 51 9.02 -2.36 -12.80
CA LEU A 51 8.91 -3.23 -11.63
C LEU A 51 10.01 -4.29 -11.70
N LEU A 52 10.81 -4.40 -10.66
CA LEU A 52 11.84 -5.44 -10.53
C LEU A 52 11.27 -6.68 -9.84
N GLU A 53 10.75 -6.49 -8.63
CA GLU A 53 10.23 -7.58 -7.81
C GLU A 53 9.17 -7.11 -6.80
N VAL A 54 8.43 -8.10 -6.28
CA VAL A 54 7.45 -7.92 -5.21
C VAL A 54 7.78 -8.90 -4.09
N ASN A 55 8.10 -8.37 -2.93
CA ASN A 55 8.55 -9.12 -1.77
C ASN A 55 7.43 -9.22 -0.72
N THR A 56 7.12 -10.44 -0.27
CA THR A 56 6.18 -10.69 0.86
C THR A 56 6.79 -10.36 2.23
N ASN A 57 8.12 -10.23 2.30
CA ASN A 57 8.86 -9.86 3.49
C ASN A 57 9.79 -8.68 3.21
N PRO A 58 9.25 -7.45 3.08
CA PRO A 58 10.08 -6.27 2.86
C PRO A 58 11.02 -6.02 4.03
N TYR A 59 12.18 -5.44 3.75
CA TYR A 59 13.14 -5.08 4.80
C TYR A 59 12.60 -3.91 5.64
N LEU A 60 12.38 -4.15 6.94
CA LEU A 60 11.90 -3.15 7.91
C LEU A 60 12.99 -2.68 8.88
N GLY A 61 14.27 -2.87 8.52
CA GLY A 61 15.36 -2.38 9.35
C GLY A 61 15.56 -0.87 9.21
N THR A 62 16.24 -0.28 10.20
CA THR A 62 16.44 1.17 10.29
C THR A 62 17.92 1.55 10.28
N PRO A 63 18.64 1.36 9.15
CA PRO A 63 20.09 1.55 9.08
C PRO A 63 20.54 3.01 9.17
N ASN A 64 19.61 3.98 9.01
CA ASN A 64 19.90 5.40 9.09
C ASN A 64 18.79 6.15 9.84
N ASP A 65 19.07 7.40 10.24
CA ASP A 65 18.16 8.22 11.05
C ASP A 65 16.84 8.53 10.37
N TYR A 66 16.83 8.57 9.03
CA TYR A 66 15.60 8.73 8.27
C TYR A 66 14.69 7.51 8.42
N LEU A 67 15.23 6.30 8.21
CA LEU A 67 14.47 5.06 8.34
C LEU A 67 14.07 4.76 9.79
N ARG A 68 14.85 5.22 10.79
CA ARG A 68 14.48 5.16 12.22
C ARG A 68 13.19 5.91 12.54
N LYS A 69 12.81 6.91 11.73
CA LYS A 69 11.53 7.63 11.86
C LYS A 69 10.47 7.05 10.92
N LEU A 70 10.82 6.86 9.65
CA LEU A 70 9.87 6.44 8.62
C LEU A 70 9.24 5.07 8.91
N VAL A 71 10.05 4.05 9.23
CA VAL A 71 9.54 2.68 9.37
C VAL A 71 8.57 2.55 10.55
N PRO A 72 8.89 3.03 11.78
CA PRO A 72 7.92 2.98 12.88
C PRO A 72 6.65 3.77 12.60
N GLU A 73 6.74 4.94 11.97
CA GLU A 73 5.57 5.76 11.63
C GLU A 73 4.67 5.08 10.59
N MET A 74 5.26 4.44 9.59
CA MET A 74 4.55 3.65 8.58
C MET A 74 3.86 2.45 9.23
N LEU A 75 4.55 1.69 10.09
CA LEU A 75 3.95 0.55 10.78
C LEU A 75 2.81 0.97 11.70
N SER A 76 2.98 2.09 12.42
CA SER A 76 1.91 2.65 13.25
C SER A 76 0.67 3.00 12.42
N ASP A 77 0.86 3.64 11.26
CA ASP A 77 -0.24 3.96 10.36
C ASP A 77 -0.91 2.72 9.75
N MET A 78 -0.13 1.70 9.42
CA MET A 78 -0.66 0.43 8.91
C MET A 78 -1.55 -0.24 9.95
N LEU A 79 -1.11 -0.32 11.22
CA LEU A 79 -1.87 -0.93 12.30
C LEU A 79 -3.18 -0.21 12.58
N LYS A 80 -3.21 1.12 12.46
CA LYS A 80 -4.46 1.91 12.54
C LYS A 80 -5.49 1.52 11.48
N ILE A 81 -5.04 1.05 10.31
CA ILE A 81 -5.93 0.62 9.22
C ILE A 81 -6.37 -0.82 9.41
N VAL A 82 -5.45 -1.72 9.76
CA VAL A 82 -5.71 -3.18 9.72
C VAL A 82 -6.14 -3.77 11.06
N VAL A 83 -5.75 -3.16 12.19
CA VAL A 83 -6.02 -3.68 13.54
C VAL A 83 -7.14 -2.91 14.23
N ASP A 84 -7.09 -1.59 14.27
CA ASP A 84 -8.05 -0.77 15.05
C ASP A 84 -9.54 -1.07 14.72
N PRO A 85 -9.94 -1.36 13.45
CA PRO A 85 -11.33 -1.72 13.15
C PRO A 85 -11.79 -3.05 13.78
N VAL A 86 -10.85 -3.97 14.03
CA VAL A 86 -11.12 -5.29 14.63
C VAL A 86 -10.91 -5.25 16.15
N MET A 87 -9.92 -4.49 16.60
CA MET A 87 -9.56 -4.30 18.00
C MET A 87 -9.40 -2.80 18.29
N PRO A 88 -10.50 -2.11 18.64
CA PRO A 88 -10.45 -0.68 18.91
C PRO A 88 -9.46 -0.34 20.04
N PRO A 89 -8.65 0.72 19.89
CA PRO A 89 -7.70 1.10 20.90
C PRO A 89 -8.42 1.57 22.17
N LYS A 90 -7.96 1.08 23.33
CA LYS A 90 -8.50 1.49 24.65
C LYS A 90 -8.20 2.94 25.00
N VAL A 91 -7.11 3.46 24.45
CA VAL A 91 -6.68 4.86 24.58
C VAL A 91 -6.50 5.38 23.17
N LEU A 92 -7.26 6.41 22.81
CA LEU A 92 -7.08 7.07 21.53
C LEU A 92 -5.67 7.70 21.50
N PRO A 93 -4.82 7.36 20.52
CA PRO A 93 -3.50 7.96 20.44
C PRO A 93 -3.66 9.47 20.24
N ASP A 94 -2.91 10.27 21.02
CA ASP A 94 -2.90 11.74 21.01
C ASP A 94 -2.32 12.36 19.72
N THR A 95 -2.25 11.57 18.65
CA THR A 95 -1.58 11.95 17.41
C THR A 95 -2.59 12.59 16.47
N HIS A 96 -2.55 13.92 16.34
CA HIS A 96 -3.21 14.66 15.25
C HIS A 96 -2.61 14.38 13.86
N ARG A 97 -1.58 13.52 13.78
CA ARG A 97 -0.92 13.15 12.53
C ARG A 97 -1.89 12.38 11.63
N ARG A 98 -2.11 12.89 10.41
CA ARG A 98 -2.84 12.19 9.36
C ARG A 98 -2.10 10.90 8.96
N ASN A 99 -2.85 9.83 8.71
CA ASN A 99 -2.30 8.59 8.18
C ASN A 99 -1.72 8.84 6.78
N ASN A 100 -0.50 8.35 6.53
CA ASN A 100 0.23 8.56 5.29
C ASN A 100 -0.07 7.51 4.20
N PHE A 101 -0.86 6.48 4.48
CA PHE A 101 -1.33 5.55 3.46
C PHE A 101 -2.37 6.21 2.55
N GLU A 102 -2.35 5.81 1.29
CA GLU A 102 -3.32 6.20 0.28
C GLU A 102 -4.01 4.96 -0.26
N LEU A 103 -5.34 4.99 -0.34
CA LEU A 103 -6.11 3.92 -0.97
C LEU A 103 -5.97 4.03 -2.48
N VAL A 104 -5.24 3.10 -3.08
CA VAL A 104 -4.94 3.10 -4.52
C VAL A 104 -5.79 2.12 -5.33
N TYR A 105 -6.54 1.21 -4.71
CA TYR A 105 -7.46 0.29 -5.40
C TYR A 105 -8.51 -0.25 -4.44
N PHE A 106 -9.75 -0.31 -4.92
CA PHE A 106 -10.86 -0.94 -4.23
C PHE A 106 -11.78 -1.62 -5.25
N ASP A 107 -12.15 -2.88 -5.00
CA ASP A 107 -13.06 -3.63 -5.87
C ASP A 107 -14.50 -3.51 -5.36
N ALA A 108 -15.18 -2.45 -5.78
CA ALA A 108 -16.56 -2.14 -5.39
C ALA A 108 -17.59 -3.15 -5.91
N ARG A 109 -17.23 -4.11 -6.77
CA ARG A 109 -18.20 -5.12 -7.27
C ARG A 109 -18.76 -6.02 -6.16
N ASN A 110 -18.23 -5.92 -4.93
CA ASN A 110 -18.76 -6.58 -3.73
C ASN A 110 -19.59 -5.67 -2.80
N THR A 111 -19.73 -4.37 -3.09
CA THR A 111 -20.55 -3.43 -2.31
C THR A 111 -21.39 -2.59 -3.25
N ARG A 112 -22.73 -2.72 -3.17
CA ARG A 112 -23.67 -2.12 -4.13
C ARG A 112 -23.65 -0.58 -4.21
N ASP A 113 -22.92 0.11 -3.35
CA ASP A 113 -23.08 1.55 -3.11
C ASP A 113 -21.79 2.40 -3.10
N GLU A 114 -20.62 1.88 -3.49
CA GLU A 114 -19.38 2.69 -3.50
C GLU A 114 -18.77 2.90 -4.89
N VAL A 115 -18.49 4.16 -5.21
CA VAL A 115 -17.84 4.57 -6.46
C VAL A 115 -16.39 4.08 -6.49
N SER A 116 -16.03 3.35 -7.54
CA SER A 116 -14.66 2.90 -7.80
C SER A 116 -13.70 4.09 -7.78
N ILE A 117 -12.75 4.09 -6.86
CA ILE A 117 -11.79 5.19 -6.65
C ILE A 117 -10.79 5.28 -7.82
N ASN A 118 -10.68 4.20 -8.61
CA ASN A 118 -9.83 4.11 -9.79
C ASN A 118 -10.61 4.27 -11.08
N GLN A 119 -10.81 5.51 -11.52
CA GLN A 119 -11.15 5.77 -12.91
C GLN A 119 -9.85 5.73 -13.72
N ARG A 120 -9.66 4.65 -14.51
CA ARG A 120 -8.53 4.56 -15.46
C ARG A 120 -8.53 5.81 -16.32
N ARG A 121 -7.42 6.55 -16.35
CA ARG A 121 -7.18 7.50 -17.43
C ARG A 121 -6.91 6.67 -18.69
N GLN A 122 -7.86 6.69 -19.64
CA GLN A 122 -7.62 6.23 -21.01
C GLN A 122 -6.73 7.23 -21.73
#